data_AF-A0A9W6WJL0-F1
#
_entry.id   AF-A0A9W6WJL0-F1
#
_cell.length_a   1.000
_cell.length_b   1.000
_cell.length_c   1.000
_cell.angle_alpha   90.00
_cell.angle_beta   90.00
_cell.angle_gamma   90.00
#
_symmetry.space_group_name_H-M   'P 1'
#
loop_
_entity.id
_entity.type
_entity.pdbx_description
1 polymer ?
#
loop_
_entity_poly.entity_id
_entity_poly.type
_entity_poly.pdbx_seq_one_letter_code
_entity_poly.pdbx_strand_id
1 'polypeptide(L)'
;MVLQVSQERTTQHKCVAKEMKSSSRPLSTATEAAPAASSSSSRSVVIHVFDEYRKSSKEFQCQRDLLLTKMKYFQAYLNEANEHDEIDISVHCDVEIFELLMEYMHQRDHEWRPRITLENIASILVSSEFLQMEELVEECVAFISGRVQDFMLLRVDFGCLSDTTIAKIAGNCTPEQLQTLHDPKDKILSKLRRKKVEALVKTLQEGGRRLELCMNCELLYIRDDRDCVGCQQGKRQIGVHGELVGKHQAKTGWQVETFLRELVADKSISWSAAYWYVWASTKYCHCSVCKQKCSLLELRECAYHPGTIVDHGPAAKYSCCSARIFSADEISTRGCRTTAHVPVQSDKHADVNSFGNVITLPNMWEQIRSCEKIARAQGPPSSGDASGSGRVDVASLFPPPQTKKPGGPVVEREPSSRKLNVAGEGNSAGYRKQCKVLQLQERDRIWCQDIARRLLLQRKKATS
;
A
#
# COMPACT_ATOMS: atom_id res chain seq x y z
N MET A 1 29.42 15.94 -8.46
CA MET A 1 29.21 16.77 -7.27
C MET A 1 29.11 15.85 -6.07
N VAL A 2 30.22 15.68 -5.35
CA VAL A 2 30.24 15.11 -4.00
C VAL A 2 30.74 16.26 -3.13
N LEU A 3 29.94 16.68 -2.16
CA LEU A 3 30.38 17.63 -1.14
C LEU A 3 31.34 16.91 -0.21
N GLN A 4 32.56 17.43 -0.09
CA GLN A 4 33.54 16.96 0.88
C GLN A 4 33.96 18.14 1.76
N VAL A 5 33.91 17.94 3.08
CA VAL A 5 34.30 18.96 4.07
C VAL A 5 35.52 18.44 4.83
N SER A 6 36.55 19.28 4.90
CA SER A 6 37.75 19.07 5.70
C SER A 6 37.85 20.16 6.77
N GLN A 7 38.30 19.76 7.95
CA GLN A 7 38.60 20.67 9.06
C GLN A 7 40.10 20.61 9.32
N GLU A 8 40.75 21.76 9.28
CA GLU A 8 42.10 21.93 9.80
C GLU A 8 41.99 22.71 11.12
N ARG A 9 42.68 22.24 12.17
CA ARG A 9 42.78 22.98 13.45
C ARG A 9 44.08 23.76 13.45
N THR A 10 43.98 25.07 13.29
CA THR A 10 45.11 25.99 13.20
C THR A 10 45.71 26.23 14.59
N THR A 11 46.31 25.20 15.20
CA THR A 11 47.02 25.35 16.49
C THR A 11 48.25 26.24 16.31
N GLN A 12 48.29 27.34 17.06
CA GLN A 12 49.30 28.38 16.91
C GLN A 12 50.75 27.89 17.02
N HIS A 13 51.57 28.37 16.07
CA HIS A 13 53.03 28.36 16.04
C HIS A 13 53.79 27.02 16.06
N LYS A 14 54.29 26.64 14.86
CA LYS A 14 55.69 26.25 14.72
C LYS A 14 56.30 26.81 13.44
N CYS A 15 57.34 27.64 13.60
CA CYS A 15 58.07 28.23 12.49
C CYS A 15 58.82 27.17 11.67
N VAL A 16 58.68 27.22 10.34
CA VAL A 16 59.79 26.94 9.41
C VAL A 16 59.81 28.06 8.38
N ALA A 17 60.89 28.84 8.39
CA ALA A 17 61.06 29.95 7.46
C ALA A 17 61.56 29.45 6.09
N LYS A 18 61.12 30.13 5.02
CA LYS A 18 61.94 30.30 3.82
C LYS A 18 61.73 31.71 3.27
N GLU A 19 62.81 32.47 3.20
CA GLU A 19 62.81 33.90 2.89
C GLU A 19 62.52 34.20 1.41
N MET A 20 61.98 35.39 1.13
CA MET A 20 62.49 36.24 0.04
C MET A 20 62.20 37.74 0.24
N LYS A 21 63.20 38.46 0.76
CA LYS A 21 63.59 39.88 0.55
C LYS A 21 62.54 41.01 0.49
N SER A 22 62.39 41.67 1.64
CA SER A 22 62.61 43.12 1.90
C SER A 22 62.35 44.21 0.84
N SER A 23 61.61 45.25 1.26
CA SER A 23 62.08 46.65 1.21
C SER A 23 61.45 47.52 2.32
N SER A 24 62.17 48.56 2.73
CA SER A 24 61.92 49.47 3.86
C SER A 24 61.38 50.85 3.37
N ARG A 25 60.95 51.87 4.15
CA ARG A 25 61.01 52.25 5.59
C ARG A 25 59.84 53.29 5.89
N PRO A 26 59.77 54.15 6.94
CA PRO A 26 58.53 54.28 7.76
C PRO A 26 57.94 55.72 7.96
N LEU A 27 56.86 55.85 8.77
CA LEU A 27 56.80 56.59 10.07
C LEU A 27 55.47 57.37 10.34
N SER A 28 55.06 57.40 11.62
CA SER A 28 54.11 58.36 12.28
C SER A 28 52.60 58.26 11.95
N THR A 29 51.64 58.51 12.87
CA THR A 29 51.66 59.00 14.27
C THR A 29 50.41 58.50 15.04
N ALA A 30 50.46 58.47 16.38
CA ALA A 30 49.33 58.07 17.24
C ALA A 30 48.38 59.24 17.59
N THR A 31 47.12 58.95 17.96
CA THR A 31 46.30 59.71 18.94
C THR A 31 45.10 58.87 19.43
N GLU A 32 45.07 58.63 20.74
CA GLU A 32 43.96 58.47 21.72
C GLU A 32 42.64 57.70 21.42
N ALA A 33 42.25 56.88 22.40
CA ALA A 33 40.89 56.37 22.65
C ALA A 33 40.26 57.18 23.81
N ALA A 34 39.00 57.05 24.28
CA ALA A 34 37.90 56.10 24.12
C ALA A 34 36.62 56.82 24.66
N PRO A 35 35.58 56.13 25.16
CA PRO A 35 34.86 54.95 24.67
C PRO A 35 33.46 55.44 24.13
N ALA A 36 32.38 54.67 23.99
CA ALA A 36 32.10 53.24 24.17
C ALA A 36 31.05 52.80 23.13
N ALA A 37 31.07 51.53 22.75
CA ALA A 37 29.92 50.83 22.17
C ALA A 37 29.91 49.40 22.75
N SER A 38 28.75 48.90 23.16
CA SER A 38 28.62 47.55 23.71
C SER A 38 28.76 46.50 22.60
N SER A 39 30.00 46.09 22.34
CA SER A 39 30.31 45.10 21.31
C SER A 39 29.90 43.70 21.75
N SER A 40 28.70 43.26 21.36
CA SER A 40 28.43 41.83 21.20
C SER A 40 29.37 41.31 20.11
N SER A 41 30.44 40.62 20.50
CA SER A 41 31.42 40.07 19.57
C SER A 41 30.78 38.97 18.72
N SER A 42 30.23 39.33 17.57
CA SER A 42 29.67 38.38 16.61
C SER A 42 30.79 37.48 16.09
N ARG A 43 30.91 36.27 16.65
CA ARG A 43 31.94 35.31 16.27
C ARG A 43 31.77 34.95 14.80
N SER A 44 32.74 35.35 13.99
CA SER A 44 32.76 35.11 12.56
C SER A 44 33.45 33.77 12.28
N VAL A 45 32.92 33.02 11.33
CA VAL A 45 33.54 31.82 10.76
C VAL A 45 33.92 32.13 9.31
N VAL A 46 35.06 31.63 8.86
CA VAL A 46 35.50 31.69 7.46
C VAL A 46 35.37 30.29 6.85
N ILE A 47 34.73 30.23 5.69
CA ILE A 47 34.54 29.00 4.92
C ILE A 47 35.22 29.17 3.57
N HIS A 48 36.28 28.41 3.34
CA HIS A 48 37.00 28.36 2.05
C HIS A 48 36.32 27.31 1.17
N VAL A 49 35.76 27.73 0.04
CA VAL A 49 35.07 26.84 -0.90
C VAL A 49 35.91 26.64 -2.14
N PHE A 50 36.09 25.38 -2.54
CA PHE A 50 36.92 24.97 -3.66
C PHE A 50 36.09 24.20 -4.71
N ASP A 51 35.95 24.76 -5.91
CA ASP A 51 35.39 24.05 -7.06
C ASP A 51 36.51 23.36 -7.84
N GLU A 52 36.69 22.06 -7.58
CA GLU A 52 37.70 21.26 -8.26
C GLU A 52 37.44 21.07 -9.76
N TYR A 53 36.20 21.26 -10.23
CA TYR A 53 35.83 21.09 -11.62
C TYR A 53 36.12 22.36 -12.43
N ARG A 54 35.70 23.52 -11.90
CA ARG A 54 35.91 24.84 -12.53
C ARG A 54 37.26 25.48 -12.19
N LYS A 55 38.01 24.91 -11.24
CA LYS A 55 39.29 25.43 -10.72
C LYS A 55 39.18 26.86 -10.15
N SER A 56 38.05 27.14 -9.51
CA SER A 56 37.81 28.38 -8.75
C SER A 56 37.78 28.10 -7.26
N SER A 57 38.10 29.13 -6.47
CA SER A 57 37.88 29.12 -5.02
C SER A 57 37.34 30.47 -4.56
N LYS A 58 36.60 30.47 -3.46
CA LYS A 58 36.00 31.67 -2.87
C LYS A 58 35.85 31.50 -1.37
N GLU A 59 36.06 32.59 -0.65
CA GLU A 59 35.96 32.63 0.81
C GLU A 59 34.63 33.27 1.19
N PHE A 60 33.92 32.64 2.13
CA PHE A 60 32.63 33.09 2.62
C PHE A 60 32.72 33.34 4.12
N GLN A 61 32.41 34.56 4.53
CA GLN A 61 32.40 34.96 5.93
C GLN A 61 30.97 34.93 6.47
N CYS A 62 30.73 34.29 7.61
CA CYS A 62 29.40 34.17 8.22
C CYS A 62 29.43 34.29 9.74
N GLN A 63 28.32 34.72 10.35
CA GLN A 63 28.14 34.67 11.80
C GLN A 63 27.89 33.22 12.25
N ARG A 64 28.64 32.76 13.26
CA ARG A 64 28.57 31.38 13.79
C ARG A 64 27.14 30.97 14.15
N ASP A 65 26.41 31.84 14.82
CA ASP A 65 25.06 31.52 15.32
C ASP A 65 24.06 31.33 14.18
N LEU A 66 24.17 32.14 13.12
CA LEU A 66 23.36 32.00 11.90
C LEU A 66 23.71 30.70 11.16
N LEU A 67 25.00 30.38 11.03
CA LEU A 67 25.48 29.14 10.42
C LEU A 67 24.96 27.91 11.16
N LEU A 68 25.07 27.87 12.49
CA LEU A 68 24.57 26.77 13.30
C LEU A 68 23.04 26.65 13.32
N THR A 69 22.33 27.76 13.13
CA THR A 69 20.87 27.80 13.04
C THR A 69 20.36 27.26 11.71
N LYS A 70 20.98 27.66 10.58
CA LYS A 70 20.50 27.33 9.22
C LYS A 70 21.17 26.10 8.58
N MET A 71 22.39 25.75 8.97
CA MET A 71 23.14 24.58 8.46
C MET A 71 23.55 23.66 9.61
N LYS A 72 22.63 22.79 10.04
CA LYS A 72 22.81 21.93 11.24
C LYS A 72 24.03 21.00 11.14
N TYR A 73 24.49 20.67 9.92
CA TYR A 73 25.71 19.90 9.69
C TYR A 73 26.93 20.43 10.46
N PHE A 74 27.07 21.75 10.57
CA PHE A 74 28.22 22.36 11.25
C PHE A 74 28.17 22.28 12.78
N GLN A 75 27.04 21.91 13.39
CA GLN A 75 26.90 21.77 14.85
C GLN A 75 27.86 20.72 15.44
N ALA A 76 28.20 19.69 14.68
CA ALA A 76 29.15 18.65 15.09
C ALA A 76 30.60 19.15 15.20
N TYR A 77 30.96 20.19 14.44
CA TYR A 77 32.33 20.71 14.31
C TYR A 77 32.54 22.00 15.12
N LEU A 78 31.50 22.84 15.18
CA LEU A 78 31.47 24.13 15.88
C LEU A 78 30.68 24.02 17.21
N ASN A 79 31.07 23.07 18.06
CA ASN A 79 30.49 22.89 19.39
C ASN A 79 31.13 23.82 20.45
N GLU A 80 30.56 23.84 21.66
CA GLU A 80 31.03 24.65 22.81
C GLU A 80 32.47 24.30 23.24
N ALA A 81 32.97 23.10 22.93
CA ALA A 81 34.35 22.73 23.26
C ALA A 81 35.40 23.45 22.40
N ASN A 82 35.02 23.93 21.20
CA ASN A 82 35.87 24.72 20.30
C ASN A 82 35.30 26.16 20.16
N GLU A 83 34.86 26.79 21.26
CA GLU A 83 34.24 28.14 21.25
C GLU A 83 35.25 29.31 21.13
N HIS A 84 36.54 29.02 21.33
CA HIS A 84 37.65 29.97 21.30
C HIS A 84 38.63 29.75 20.14
N ASP A 85 38.45 28.70 19.35
CA ASP A 85 39.34 28.39 18.22
C ASP A 85 38.97 29.23 16.99
N GLU A 86 39.97 29.76 16.28
CA GLU A 86 39.83 30.18 14.88
C GLU A 86 39.72 28.89 14.05
N ILE A 87 38.52 28.61 13.54
CA ILE A 87 38.21 27.36 12.81
C ILE A 87 38.02 27.67 11.34
N ASP A 88 39.03 27.31 10.55
CA ASP A 88 38.99 27.36 9.10
C ASP A 88 38.28 26.12 8.56
N ILE A 89 37.16 26.33 7.86
CA ILE A 89 36.37 25.25 7.25
C ILE A 89 36.66 25.21 5.76
N SER A 90 37.08 24.06 5.23
CA SER A 90 37.26 23.85 3.80
C SER A 90 36.15 22.98 3.22
N VAL A 91 35.50 23.45 2.15
CA VAL A 91 34.35 22.78 1.49
C VAL A 91 34.61 22.62 0.00
N HIS A 92 34.58 21.39 -0.50
CA HIS A 92 34.79 21.08 -1.91
C HIS A 92 33.43 20.94 -2.61
N CYS A 93 33.02 21.96 -3.37
CA CYS A 93 31.76 21.97 -4.13
C CYS A 93 31.73 23.08 -5.20
N ASP A 94 30.64 23.14 -5.97
CA ASP A 94 30.43 24.23 -6.94
C ASP A 94 30.21 25.56 -6.19
N VAL A 95 31.09 26.52 -6.46
CA VAL A 95 31.12 27.83 -5.78
C VAL A 95 29.86 28.65 -6.07
N GLU A 96 29.26 28.53 -7.26
CA GLU A 96 28.01 29.23 -7.60
C GLU A 96 26.84 28.69 -6.78
N ILE A 97 26.81 27.37 -6.55
CA ILE A 97 25.80 26.73 -5.69
C ILE A 97 26.00 27.13 -4.22
N PHE A 98 27.23 27.12 -3.71
CA PHE A 98 27.48 27.53 -2.32
C PHE A 98 27.15 29.01 -2.09
N GLU A 99 27.44 29.88 -3.06
CA GLU A 99 27.03 31.29 -3.02
C GLU A 99 25.50 31.44 -2.88
N LEU A 100 24.70 30.71 -3.67
CA LEU A 100 23.24 30.70 -3.54
C LEU A 100 22.76 30.22 -2.16
N LEU A 101 23.45 29.27 -1.52
CA LEU A 101 23.13 28.82 -0.15
C LEU A 101 23.47 29.88 0.89
N MET A 102 24.60 30.58 0.72
CA MET A 102 24.99 31.69 1.57
C MET A 102 24.06 32.90 1.43
N GLU A 103 23.63 33.22 0.21
CA GLU A 103 22.59 34.23 -0.02
C GLU A 103 21.27 33.84 0.66
N TYR A 104 20.86 32.57 0.58
CA TYR A 104 19.67 32.05 1.26
C TYR A 104 19.73 32.22 2.79
N MET A 105 20.88 31.90 3.40
CA MET A 105 21.06 32.06 4.85
C MET A 105 20.91 33.50 5.34
N HIS A 106 21.34 34.48 4.54
CA HIS A 106 21.32 35.90 4.93
C HIS A 106 19.96 36.58 4.67
N GLN A 107 18.96 35.84 4.18
CA GLN A 107 17.59 36.33 4.03
C GLN A 107 16.99 36.76 5.36
N ARG A 108 16.51 38.01 5.42
CA ARG A 108 15.81 38.58 6.59
C ARG A 108 14.33 38.90 6.33
N ASP A 109 13.88 38.82 5.08
CA ASP A 109 12.52 39.17 4.65
C ASP A 109 11.98 38.18 3.61
N HIS A 110 10.66 37.98 3.62
CA HIS A 110 9.94 37.02 2.75
C HIS A 110 9.91 37.39 1.25
N GLU A 111 10.44 38.56 0.88
CA GLU A 111 10.42 39.12 -0.49
C GLU A 111 11.44 38.44 -1.42
N TRP A 112 12.62 38.06 -0.92
CA TRP A 112 13.69 37.51 -1.75
C TRP A 112 13.81 36.00 -1.59
N ARG A 113 13.54 35.25 -2.65
CA ARG A 113 13.74 33.79 -2.72
C ARG A 113 15.00 33.47 -3.51
N PRO A 114 15.75 32.40 -3.16
CA PRO A 114 16.88 31.99 -3.97
C PRO A 114 16.38 31.64 -5.37
N ARG A 115 17.18 31.92 -6.41
CA ARG A 115 16.77 31.71 -7.82
C ARG A 115 16.83 30.22 -8.17
N ILE A 116 15.92 29.44 -7.60
CA ILE A 116 15.74 28.02 -7.89
C ILE A 116 15.21 27.90 -9.33
N THR A 117 15.95 27.18 -10.17
CA THR A 117 15.63 26.86 -11.56
C THR A 117 15.70 25.36 -11.76
N LEU A 118 15.11 24.83 -12.84
CA LEU A 118 15.22 23.40 -13.15
C LEU A 118 16.68 22.96 -13.38
N GLU A 119 17.58 23.87 -13.75
CA GLU A 119 18.98 23.57 -14.04
C GLU A 119 19.83 23.44 -12.77
N ASN A 120 19.61 24.30 -11.76
CA ASN A 120 20.38 24.30 -10.51
C ASN A 120 19.74 23.49 -9.37
N ILE A 121 18.44 23.20 -9.43
CA ILE A 121 17.70 22.63 -8.29
C ILE A 121 18.23 21.27 -7.82
N ALA A 122 18.72 20.41 -8.71
CA ALA A 122 19.31 19.13 -8.29
C ALA A 122 20.57 19.34 -7.44
N SER A 123 21.41 20.30 -7.83
CA SER A 123 22.63 20.67 -7.10
C SER A 123 22.32 21.39 -5.79
N ILE A 124 21.35 22.31 -5.78
CA ILE A 124 20.88 22.97 -4.56
C ILE A 124 20.30 21.92 -3.59
N LEU A 125 19.49 20.98 -4.06
CA LEU A 125 18.83 19.97 -3.23
C LEU A 125 19.83 18.99 -2.60
N VAL A 126 20.81 18.49 -3.35
CA VAL A 126 21.89 17.64 -2.80
C VAL A 126 22.71 18.41 -1.76
N SER A 127 23.04 19.68 -2.04
CA SER A 127 23.87 20.48 -1.14
C SER A 127 23.15 20.91 0.13
N SER A 128 21.87 21.30 0.03
CA SER A 128 21.03 21.65 1.17
C SER A 128 20.68 20.43 2.03
N GLU A 129 20.48 19.24 1.46
CA GLU A 129 20.32 18.02 2.23
C GLU A 129 21.61 17.66 2.98
N PHE A 130 22.78 17.73 2.32
CA PHE A 130 24.07 17.46 2.95
C PHE A 130 24.37 18.41 4.12
N LEU A 131 24.12 19.72 3.94
CA LEU A 131 24.32 20.76 4.97
C LEU A 131 23.17 20.84 5.99
N GLN A 132 22.16 19.97 5.87
CA GLN A 132 21.00 19.84 6.77
C GLN A 132 20.14 21.12 6.86
N MET A 133 19.90 21.76 5.71
CA MET A 133 19.06 22.94 5.53
C MET A 133 17.61 22.53 5.23
N GLU A 134 16.90 22.03 6.24
CA GLU A 134 15.57 21.38 6.10
C GLU A 134 14.51 22.23 5.36
N GLU A 135 14.42 23.53 5.67
CA GLU A 135 13.48 24.47 5.04
C GLU A 135 13.70 24.54 3.52
N LEU A 136 14.95 24.73 3.09
CA LEU A 136 15.32 24.82 1.67
C LEU A 136 15.11 23.49 0.93
N VAL A 137 15.36 22.36 1.58
CA VAL A 137 15.04 21.03 1.03
C VAL A 137 13.54 20.92 0.75
N GLU A 138 12.68 21.42 1.64
CA GLU A 138 11.22 21.38 1.46
C GLU A 138 10.74 22.34 0.36
N GLU A 139 11.32 23.54 0.26
CA GLU A 139 11.08 24.45 -0.87
C GLU A 139 11.49 23.82 -2.22
N CYS A 140 12.66 23.20 -2.29
CA CYS A 140 13.12 22.49 -3.49
C CYS A 140 12.21 21.31 -3.84
N VAL A 141 11.81 20.49 -2.86
CA VAL A 141 10.87 19.38 -3.10
C VAL A 141 9.52 19.89 -3.61
N ALA A 142 8.96 20.96 -3.02
CA ALA A 142 7.71 21.55 -3.49
C ALA A 142 7.81 22.09 -4.92
N PHE A 143 8.92 22.75 -5.26
CA PHE A 143 9.22 23.23 -6.62
C PHE A 143 9.28 22.08 -7.64
N ILE A 144 9.91 20.95 -7.27
CA ILE A 144 9.97 19.74 -8.12
C ILE A 144 8.58 19.14 -8.29
N SER A 145 7.82 18.95 -7.23
CA SER A 145 6.49 18.32 -7.30
C SER A 145 5.52 19.11 -8.20
N GLY A 146 5.64 20.43 -8.28
CA GLY A 146 4.88 21.26 -9.22
C GLY A 146 5.26 21.11 -10.71
N ARG A 147 6.46 20.62 -11.02
CA ARG A 147 7.02 20.48 -12.40
C ARG A 147 7.78 19.17 -12.60
N VAL A 148 7.29 18.09 -11.98
CA VAL A 148 8.02 16.81 -11.93
C VAL A 148 8.27 16.22 -13.33
N GLN A 149 7.37 16.47 -14.29
CA GLN A 149 7.55 16.06 -15.69
C GLN A 149 8.73 16.77 -16.35
N ASP A 150 8.87 18.09 -16.20
CA ASP A 150 9.99 18.86 -16.76
C ASP A 150 11.31 18.46 -16.11
N PHE A 151 11.30 18.29 -14.78
CA PHE A 151 12.45 17.80 -14.01
C PHE A 151 12.96 16.46 -14.53
N MET A 152 12.07 15.49 -14.81
CA MET A 152 12.46 14.21 -15.39
C MET A 152 13.03 14.31 -16.81
N LEU A 153 12.68 15.35 -17.59
CA LEU A 153 13.20 15.53 -18.95
C LEU A 153 14.58 16.20 -19.02
N LEU A 154 15.12 16.69 -17.90
CA LEU A 154 16.47 17.23 -17.81
C LEU A 154 17.54 16.22 -18.24
N ARG A 155 18.65 16.69 -18.80
CA ARG A 155 19.73 15.80 -19.31
C ARG A 155 20.64 15.22 -18.22
N VAL A 156 20.43 15.60 -16.95
CA VAL A 156 21.17 15.09 -15.79
C VAL A 156 20.61 13.75 -15.30
N ASP A 157 21.47 12.98 -14.64
CA ASP A 157 21.09 11.82 -13.83
C ASP A 157 20.76 12.25 -12.39
N PHE A 158 19.79 11.57 -11.78
CA PHE A 158 19.33 11.80 -10.41
C PHE A 158 19.82 10.70 -9.44
N GLY A 159 20.83 9.91 -9.85
CA GLY A 159 21.52 8.95 -8.98
C GLY A 159 22.13 9.55 -7.72
N CYS A 160 22.40 10.87 -7.69
CA CYS A 160 22.90 11.60 -6.52
C CYS A 160 21.84 11.93 -5.46
N LEU A 161 20.53 11.80 -5.77
CA LEU A 161 19.47 12.07 -4.79
C LEU A 161 19.35 10.91 -3.80
N SER A 162 19.25 11.24 -2.52
CA SER A 162 19.08 10.28 -1.44
C SER A 162 17.71 9.58 -1.49
N ASP A 163 17.62 8.41 -0.85
CA ASP A 163 16.34 7.70 -0.68
C ASP A 163 15.34 8.50 0.19
N THR A 164 15.83 9.41 1.05
CA THR A 164 15.02 10.33 1.88
C THR A 164 14.40 11.45 1.03
N THR A 165 15.21 12.11 0.19
CA THR A 165 14.74 13.15 -0.74
C THR A 165 13.77 12.58 -1.77
N ILE A 166 14.07 11.42 -2.34
CA ILE A 166 13.15 10.73 -3.27
C ILE A 166 11.82 10.38 -2.57
N ALA A 167 11.85 9.99 -1.30
CA ALA A 167 10.63 9.75 -0.53
C ALA A 167 9.82 11.04 -0.27
N LYS A 168 10.47 12.18 0.03
CA LYS A 168 9.79 13.49 0.14
C LYS A 168 9.10 13.87 -1.18
N ILE A 169 9.79 13.76 -2.32
CA ILE A 169 9.22 14.06 -3.66
C ILE A 169 8.04 13.12 -3.97
N ALA A 170 8.19 11.81 -3.72
CA ALA A 170 7.12 10.84 -3.94
C ALA A 170 5.91 11.05 -3.01
N GLY A 171 6.13 11.56 -1.79
CA GLY A 171 5.08 11.97 -0.86
C GLY A 171 4.16 13.03 -1.48
N ASN A 172 4.76 14.10 -2.00
CA ASN A 172 4.08 15.26 -2.58
C ASN A 172 3.45 15.02 -3.97
N CYS A 173 3.87 13.99 -4.72
CA CYS A 173 3.22 13.61 -5.97
C CYS A 173 1.99 12.72 -5.72
N THR A 174 0.85 13.03 -6.35
CA THR A 174 -0.34 12.17 -6.31
C THR A 174 -0.15 10.88 -7.12
N PRO A 175 -0.81 9.75 -6.78
CA PRO A 175 -0.78 8.52 -7.57
C PRO A 175 -1.18 8.74 -9.04
N GLU A 176 -2.17 9.60 -9.26
CA GLU A 176 -2.73 9.95 -10.57
C GLU A 176 -1.65 10.64 -11.44
N GLN A 177 -0.97 11.65 -10.87
CA GLN A 177 0.18 12.27 -11.52
C GLN A 177 1.24 11.22 -11.87
N LEU A 178 1.70 10.43 -10.89
CA LEU A 178 2.75 9.41 -11.06
C LEU A 178 2.41 8.36 -12.14
N GLN A 179 1.14 8.13 -12.46
CA GLN A 179 0.71 7.25 -13.56
C GLN A 179 0.83 7.92 -14.93
N THR A 180 0.50 9.20 -15.05
CA THR A 180 0.64 9.96 -16.32
C THR A 180 2.08 10.33 -16.67
N LEU A 181 2.98 10.30 -15.69
CA LEU A 181 4.39 10.66 -15.86
C LEU A 181 5.15 9.74 -16.83
N HIS A 182 5.99 10.36 -17.65
CA HIS A 182 6.87 9.69 -18.61
C HIS A 182 8.35 10.02 -18.36
N ASP A 183 9.15 9.00 -18.07
CA ASP A 183 10.61 9.06 -17.89
C ASP A 183 11.24 8.00 -18.81
N PRO A 184 11.65 8.37 -20.04
CA PRO A 184 12.08 7.40 -21.05
C PRO A 184 13.42 6.72 -20.73
N LYS A 185 14.14 7.20 -19.72
CA LYS A 185 15.41 6.63 -19.24
C LYS A 185 15.32 6.08 -17.81
N ASP A 186 14.12 6.12 -17.20
CA ASP A 186 13.84 5.72 -15.81
C ASP A 186 14.86 6.23 -14.78
N LYS A 187 15.25 7.50 -14.89
CA LYS A 187 16.26 8.13 -14.03
C LYS A 187 15.79 8.27 -12.58
N ILE A 188 14.48 8.47 -12.39
CA ILE A 188 13.89 8.65 -11.06
C ILE A 188 12.46 8.08 -10.93
N LEU A 189 11.72 7.90 -12.01
CA LEU A 189 10.30 7.58 -11.95
C LEU A 189 9.99 6.23 -11.26
N SER A 190 10.74 5.17 -11.52
CA SER A 190 10.63 3.91 -10.78
C SER A 190 10.95 4.06 -9.30
N LYS A 191 11.94 4.89 -8.93
CA LYS A 191 12.29 5.18 -7.53
C LYS A 191 11.16 5.93 -6.81
N LEU A 192 10.53 6.92 -7.47
CA LEU A 192 9.36 7.62 -6.93
C LEU A 192 8.17 6.67 -6.73
N ARG A 193 7.87 5.84 -7.74
CA ARG A 193 6.80 4.83 -7.66
C ARG A 193 7.07 3.80 -6.55
N ARG A 194 8.32 3.32 -6.41
CA ARG A 194 8.74 2.47 -5.28
C ARG A 194 8.46 3.14 -3.94
N LYS A 195 8.91 4.39 -3.74
CA LYS A 195 8.67 5.13 -2.50
C LYS A 195 7.18 5.34 -2.21
N LYS A 196 6.33 5.47 -3.23
CA LYS A 196 4.87 5.51 -3.06
C LYS A 196 4.30 4.18 -2.55
N VAL A 197 4.81 3.03 -3.02
CA VAL A 197 4.44 1.69 -2.49
C VAL A 197 4.92 1.51 -1.05
N GLU A 198 6.19 1.82 -0.77
CA GLU A 198 6.77 1.74 0.58
C GLU A 198 5.97 2.60 1.58
N ALA A 199 5.63 3.84 1.21
CA ALA A 199 4.81 4.73 2.02
C ALA A 199 3.39 4.17 2.26
N LEU A 200 2.72 3.64 1.23
CA LEU A 200 1.38 3.04 1.36
C LEU A 200 1.39 1.86 2.33
N VAL A 201 2.35 0.94 2.21
CA VAL A 201 2.49 -0.20 3.13
C VAL A 201 2.78 0.26 4.56
N LYS A 202 3.70 1.21 4.73
CA LYS A 202 4.03 1.79 6.04
C LYS A 202 2.81 2.41 6.72
N THR A 203 2.04 3.24 6.00
CA THR A 203 0.80 3.86 6.53
C THR A 203 -0.24 2.81 6.96
N LEU A 204 -0.36 1.70 6.23
CA LEU A 204 -1.26 0.60 6.60
C LEU A 204 -0.79 -0.13 7.86
N GLN A 205 0.51 -0.38 8.00
CA GLN A 205 1.12 -1.01 9.17
C GLN A 205 0.98 -0.13 10.43
N GLU A 206 1.27 1.17 10.32
CA GLU A 206 1.15 2.15 11.41
C GLU A 206 -0.31 2.37 11.82
N GLY A 207 -1.23 2.40 10.84
CA GLY A 207 -2.69 2.47 11.08
C GLY A 207 -3.32 1.16 11.55
N GLY A 208 -2.54 0.13 11.88
CA GLY A 208 -3.01 -1.17 12.37
C GLY A 208 -3.63 -2.10 11.31
N ARG A 209 -4.01 -1.57 10.14
CA ARG A 209 -4.66 -2.28 9.01
C ARG A 209 -3.68 -3.19 8.27
N ARG A 210 -3.31 -4.31 8.88
CA ARG A 210 -2.33 -5.25 8.32
C ARG A 210 -2.84 -5.91 7.04
N LEU A 211 -2.04 -5.84 5.98
CA LEU A 211 -2.19 -6.67 4.80
C LEU A 211 -1.80 -8.12 5.11
N GLU A 212 -2.55 -9.06 4.56
CA GLU A 212 -2.26 -10.50 4.60
C GLU A 212 -2.56 -11.12 3.23
N LEU A 213 -1.79 -12.15 2.84
CA LEU A 213 -2.08 -12.97 1.66
C LEU A 213 -2.98 -14.14 2.04
N CYS A 214 -4.09 -14.32 1.33
CA CYS A 214 -5.01 -15.43 1.57
C CYS A 214 -4.47 -16.76 1.01
N MET A 215 -4.36 -17.80 1.83
CA MET A 215 -3.91 -19.13 1.37
C MET A 215 -4.91 -19.89 0.48
N ASN A 216 -6.15 -19.40 0.36
CA ASN A 216 -7.23 -20.07 -0.39
C ASN A 216 -7.52 -19.42 -1.75
N CYS A 217 -7.40 -18.08 -1.85
CA CYS A 217 -7.65 -17.34 -3.09
C CYS A 217 -6.45 -16.53 -3.59
N GLU A 218 -5.34 -16.52 -2.85
CA GLU A 218 -4.07 -15.89 -3.23
C GLU A 218 -4.15 -14.39 -3.53
N LEU A 219 -5.22 -13.75 -3.04
CA LEU A 219 -5.39 -12.29 -3.03
C LEU A 219 -4.95 -11.69 -1.70
N LEU A 220 -4.45 -10.46 -1.78
CA LEU A 220 -4.25 -9.61 -0.61
C LEU A 220 -5.58 -9.16 -0.02
N TYR A 221 -5.67 -9.16 1.31
CA TYR A 221 -6.80 -8.62 2.06
C TYR A 221 -6.30 -7.91 3.33
N ILE A 222 -7.10 -7.00 3.86
CA ILE A 222 -6.84 -6.39 5.18
C ILE A 222 -7.36 -7.34 6.26
N ARG A 223 -6.50 -7.72 7.20
CA ARG A 223 -6.81 -8.67 8.27
C ARG A 223 -8.05 -8.30 9.06
N ASP A 224 -8.21 -7.01 9.38
CA ASP A 224 -9.30 -6.53 10.22
C ASP A 224 -10.64 -6.39 9.44
N ASP A 225 -10.59 -6.42 8.10
CA ASP A 225 -11.76 -6.51 7.22
C ASP A 225 -12.24 -7.98 7.00
N ARG A 226 -11.52 -8.99 7.52
CA ARG A 226 -11.73 -10.44 7.28
C ARG A 226 -13.15 -10.95 7.55
N ASP A 227 -13.83 -10.42 8.56
CA ASP A 227 -15.19 -10.85 8.91
C ASP A 227 -16.27 -10.08 8.14
N CYS A 228 -15.91 -9.00 7.44
CA CYS A 228 -16.80 -8.22 6.57
C CYS A 228 -16.63 -8.52 5.08
N VAL A 229 -15.58 -9.25 4.68
CA VAL A 229 -15.24 -9.57 3.28
C VAL A 229 -15.08 -11.08 3.14
N GLY A 230 -15.96 -11.69 2.33
CA GLY A 230 -15.99 -13.14 2.14
C GLY A 230 -14.97 -13.63 1.10
N CYS A 231 -14.24 -14.70 1.41
CA CYS A 231 -13.32 -15.34 0.48
C CYS A 231 -14.06 -16.31 -0.46
N GLN A 232 -14.02 -16.05 -1.77
CA GLN A 232 -14.72 -16.88 -2.78
C GLN A 232 -14.25 -18.34 -2.86
N GLN A 233 -12.99 -18.61 -2.50
CA GLN A 233 -12.38 -19.94 -2.43
C GLN A 233 -12.25 -20.47 -0.98
N GLY A 234 -12.62 -19.67 0.02
CA GLY A 234 -12.50 -20.06 1.43
C GLY A 234 -13.48 -21.17 1.80
N LYS A 235 -13.04 -22.09 2.68
CA LYS A 235 -13.87 -23.17 3.22
C LYS A 235 -15.18 -22.61 3.77
N ARG A 236 -16.29 -23.09 3.23
CA ARG A 236 -17.64 -22.62 3.58
C ARG A 236 -18.02 -23.05 5.00
N GLN A 237 -18.61 -22.13 5.74
CA GLN A 237 -19.12 -22.27 7.10
C GLN A 237 -20.51 -21.63 7.17
N ILE A 238 -21.36 -22.10 8.09
CA ILE A 238 -22.67 -21.48 8.34
C ILE A 238 -22.46 -20.36 9.36
N GLY A 239 -22.88 -19.14 9.00
CA GLY A 239 -22.82 -17.94 9.81
C GLY A 239 -23.99 -17.84 10.80
N VAL A 240 -24.02 -16.73 11.54
CA VAL A 240 -24.92 -16.56 12.70
C VAL A 240 -26.39 -16.33 12.31
N HIS A 241 -26.65 -15.96 11.04
CA HIS A 241 -27.99 -15.84 10.47
C HIS A 241 -28.33 -17.02 9.54
N GLY A 242 -27.53 -18.08 9.56
CA GLY A 242 -27.67 -19.27 8.72
C GLY A 242 -27.02 -19.15 7.35
N GLU A 243 -26.39 -18.02 7.03
CA GLU A 243 -25.79 -17.70 5.74
C GLU A 243 -24.49 -18.48 5.48
N LEU A 244 -24.23 -18.88 4.24
CA LEU A 244 -23.01 -19.63 3.92
C LEU A 244 -21.84 -18.67 3.63
N VAL A 245 -20.82 -18.65 4.50
CA VAL A 245 -19.68 -17.73 4.41
C VAL A 245 -18.38 -18.49 4.17
N GLY A 246 -17.54 -18.03 3.24
CA GLY A 246 -16.12 -18.40 3.20
C GLY A 246 -15.29 -17.30 3.84
N LYS A 247 -14.40 -17.62 4.79
CA LYS A 247 -13.50 -16.62 5.41
C LYS A 247 -12.12 -16.63 4.75
N HIS A 248 -11.47 -15.48 4.70
CA HIS A 248 -10.04 -15.42 4.37
C HIS A 248 -9.21 -16.09 5.48
N GLN A 249 -8.05 -16.61 5.10
CA GLN A 249 -7.11 -17.28 6.00
C GLN A 249 -5.68 -16.92 5.60
N ALA A 250 -4.90 -16.39 6.54
CA ALA A 250 -3.54 -15.91 6.27
C ALA A 250 -2.60 -17.05 5.89
N LYS A 251 -1.77 -16.83 4.86
CA LYS A 251 -0.62 -17.68 4.53
C LYS A 251 0.43 -17.55 5.65
N THR A 252 0.73 -18.64 6.34
CA THR A 252 1.68 -18.66 7.47
C THR A 252 3.08 -18.25 7.03
N GLY A 253 3.72 -17.36 7.79
CA GLY A 253 5.09 -16.87 7.51
C GLY A 253 5.19 -15.84 6.38
N TRP A 254 4.08 -15.41 5.79
CA TRP A 254 4.07 -14.39 4.74
C TRP A 254 4.42 -12.99 5.28
N GLN A 255 5.17 -12.22 4.49
CA GLN A 255 5.55 -10.83 4.76
C GLN A 255 5.40 -9.99 3.49
N VAL A 256 4.90 -8.76 3.62
CA VAL A 256 4.60 -7.87 2.49
C VAL A 256 5.88 -7.37 1.80
N GLU A 257 6.95 -7.17 2.57
CA GLU A 257 8.26 -6.72 2.09
C GLU A 257 8.95 -7.78 1.22
N THR A 258 8.79 -9.07 1.57
CA THR A 258 9.28 -10.20 0.78
C THR A 258 8.44 -10.35 -0.49
N PHE A 259 7.10 -10.32 -0.35
CA PHE A 259 6.18 -10.40 -1.48
C PHE A 259 6.42 -9.29 -2.52
N LEU A 260 6.60 -8.03 -2.11
CA LEU A 260 6.89 -6.93 -3.03
C LEU A 260 8.22 -7.10 -3.75
N ARG A 261 9.24 -7.63 -3.07
CA ARG A 261 10.56 -7.92 -3.66
C ARG A 261 10.46 -9.00 -4.73
N GLU A 262 9.70 -10.05 -4.48
CA GLU A 262 9.44 -11.14 -5.43
C GLU A 262 8.57 -10.68 -6.60
N LEU A 263 7.52 -9.89 -6.33
CA LEU A 263 6.59 -9.37 -7.33
C LEU A 263 7.28 -8.45 -8.35
N VAL A 264 8.22 -7.61 -7.91
CA VAL A 264 8.97 -6.67 -8.77
C VAL A 264 10.28 -7.27 -9.31
N ALA A 265 10.68 -8.47 -8.87
CA ALA A 265 11.75 -9.22 -9.52
C ALA A 265 11.35 -9.71 -10.93
N ASP A 266 10.05 -9.87 -11.19
CA ASP A 266 9.54 -10.10 -12.54
C ASP A 266 9.59 -8.80 -13.36
N LYS A 267 10.36 -8.82 -14.45
CA LYS A 267 10.56 -7.68 -15.36
C LYS A 267 9.27 -7.19 -16.05
N SER A 268 8.19 -7.97 -16.02
CA SER A 268 6.87 -7.55 -16.52
C SER A 268 6.11 -6.63 -15.55
N ILE A 269 6.54 -6.54 -14.28
CA ILE A 269 5.89 -5.72 -13.26
C ILE A 269 6.66 -4.44 -13.01
N SER A 270 5.96 -3.32 -13.12
CA SER A 270 6.45 -2.01 -12.69
C SER A 270 6.01 -1.69 -11.26
N TRP A 271 6.73 -0.81 -10.58
CA TRP A 271 6.31 -0.25 -9.29
C TRP A 271 4.93 0.45 -9.34
N SER A 272 4.50 0.94 -10.52
CA SER A 272 3.14 1.45 -10.73
C SER A 272 2.11 0.34 -10.58
N ALA A 273 2.38 -0.85 -11.14
CA ALA A 273 1.47 -1.98 -11.02
C ALA A 273 1.42 -2.55 -9.61
N ALA A 274 2.58 -2.64 -8.94
CA ALA A 274 2.64 -2.99 -7.52
C ALA A 274 1.84 -2.01 -6.64
N TYR A 275 1.94 -0.70 -6.92
CA TYR A 275 1.13 0.31 -6.22
C TYR A 275 -0.37 0.08 -6.40
N TRP A 276 -0.86 -0.07 -7.64
CA TRP A 276 -2.29 -0.25 -7.88
C TRP A 276 -2.83 -1.57 -7.33
N TYR A 277 -2.04 -2.66 -7.35
CA TYR A 277 -2.41 -3.93 -6.74
C TYR A 277 -2.54 -3.82 -5.21
N VAL A 278 -1.56 -3.23 -4.53
CA VAL A 278 -1.63 -3.00 -3.08
C VAL A 278 -2.77 -2.04 -2.74
N TRP A 279 -2.89 -0.91 -3.42
CA TRP A 279 -3.95 0.08 -3.19
C TRP A 279 -5.35 -0.53 -3.39
N ALA A 280 -5.58 -1.30 -4.46
CA ALA A 280 -6.84 -1.97 -4.71
C ALA A 280 -7.21 -2.98 -3.60
N SER A 281 -6.24 -3.66 -3.00
CA SER A 281 -6.49 -4.55 -1.86
C SER A 281 -6.98 -3.84 -0.58
N THR A 282 -6.79 -2.51 -0.48
CA THR A 282 -7.24 -1.70 0.66
C THR A 282 -8.65 -1.11 0.48
N LYS A 283 -9.16 -1.12 -0.76
CA LYS A 283 -10.41 -0.45 -1.15
C LYS A 283 -11.52 -1.48 -1.37
N TYR A 284 -12.67 -1.20 -0.75
CA TYR A 284 -13.84 -2.06 -0.78
C TYR A 284 -15.07 -1.27 -1.21
N CYS A 285 -16.00 -1.91 -1.91
CA CYS A 285 -17.29 -1.33 -2.25
C CYS A 285 -18.41 -2.36 -2.04
N HIS A 286 -19.63 -1.88 -1.82
CA HIS A 286 -20.83 -2.72 -1.87
C HIS A 286 -21.33 -2.77 -3.32
N CYS A 287 -21.57 -3.96 -3.85
CA CYS A 287 -22.02 -4.14 -5.23
C CYS A 287 -23.55 -4.09 -5.33
N SER A 288 -24.08 -3.29 -6.25
CA SER A 288 -25.53 -3.18 -6.47
C SER A 288 -26.14 -4.44 -7.08
N VAL A 289 -25.33 -5.29 -7.73
CA VAL A 289 -25.73 -6.53 -8.40
C VAL A 289 -25.79 -7.71 -7.41
N CYS A 290 -24.65 -8.14 -6.87
CA CYS A 290 -24.57 -9.30 -5.95
C CYS A 290 -24.80 -8.97 -4.47
N LYS A 291 -25.01 -7.68 -4.13
CA LYS A 291 -25.21 -7.16 -2.76
C LYS A 291 -24.04 -7.38 -1.78
N GLN A 292 -22.91 -7.94 -2.23
CA GLN A 292 -21.74 -8.19 -1.38
C GLN A 292 -20.82 -6.98 -1.26
N LYS A 293 -20.10 -6.90 -0.14
CA LYS A 293 -18.88 -6.09 0.00
C LYS A 293 -17.73 -6.84 -0.70
N CYS A 294 -17.16 -6.26 -1.75
CA CYS A 294 -16.08 -6.86 -2.54
C CYS A 294 -14.82 -5.97 -2.54
N SER A 295 -13.66 -6.61 -2.65
CA SER A 295 -12.38 -5.92 -2.87
C SER A 295 -12.34 -5.29 -4.27
N LEU A 296 -11.60 -4.19 -4.43
CA LEU A 296 -11.37 -3.61 -5.75
C LEU A 296 -10.54 -4.55 -6.66
N LEU A 297 -9.77 -5.48 -6.08
CA LEU A 297 -9.11 -6.56 -6.82
C LEU A 297 -10.12 -7.42 -7.60
N GLU A 298 -11.26 -7.74 -6.97
CA GLU A 298 -12.29 -8.62 -7.53
C GLU A 298 -13.28 -7.88 -8.44
N LEU A 299 -13.11 -6.57 -8.72
CA LEU A 299 -14.15 -5.75 -9.37
C LEU A 299 -14.64 -6.30 -10.72
N ARG A 300 -13.85 -7.13 -11.43
CA ARG A 300 -14.25 -7.75 -12.71
C ARG A 300 -14.86 -9.16 -12.58
N GLU A 301 -14.98 -9.71 -11.37
CA GLU A 301 -15.39 -11.09 -11.10
C GLU A 301 -16.77 -11.19 -10.38
N CYS A 302 -17.72 -10.28 -10.66
CA CYS A 302 -19.06 -10.29 -10.04
C CYS A 302 -19.93 -11.43 -10.57
N ALA A 303 -19.96 -12.56 -9.85
CA ALA A 303 -20.90 -13.64 -10.12
C ALA A 303 -22.34 -13.24 -9.71
N TYR A 304 -23.30 -13.40 -10.62
CA TYR A 304 -24.74 -13.16 -10.35
C TYR A 304 -25.66 -14.10 -11.15
N HIS A 305 -26.92 -14.18 -10.75
CA HIS A 305 -27.99 -14.85 -11.50
C HIS A 305 -28.88 -13.79 -12.18
N PRO A 306 -29.00 -13.76 -13.52
CA PRO A 306 -29.90 -12.83 -14.22
C PRO A 306 -31.37 -13.27 -14.20
N GLY A 307 -31.65 -14.53 -13.86
CA GLY A 307 -33.00 -15.10 -13.85
C GLY A 307 -33.70 -14.87 -12.53
N THR A 308 -35.00 -14.60 -12.59
CA THR A 308 -35.88 -14.53 -11.41
C THR A 308 -35.92 -15.87 -10.67
N ILE A 309 -36.24 -15.79 -9.37
CA ILE A 309 -36.62 -16.94 -8.57
C ILE A 309 -37.96 -17.49 -9.08
N VAL A 310 -38.03 -18.79 -9.34
CA VAL A 310 -39.25 -19.53 -9.66
C VAL A 310 -39.44 -20.67 -8.64
N ASP A 311 -40.68 -21.12 -8.48
CA ASP A 311 -41.14 -22.01 -7.40
C ASP A 311 -40.96 -21.40 -5.99
N HIS A 312 -41.34 -22.15 -4.96
CA HIS A 312 -41.37 -21.70 -3.56
C HIS A 312 -40.78 -22.74 -2.59
N GLY A 313 -40.28 -22.28 -1.44
CA GLY A 313 -39.74 -23.15 -0.39
C GLY A 313 -38.54 -23.98 -0.89
N PRO A 314 -38.40 -25.26 -0.48
CA PRO A 314 -37.27 -26.12 -0.86
C PRO A 314 -37.13 -26.42 -2.36
N ALA A 315 -38.14 -26.05 -3.17
CA ALA A 315 -38.13 -26.20 -4.62
C ALA A 315 -37.68 -24.93 -5.36
N ALA A 316 -37.53 -23.79 -4.66
CA ALA A 316 -37.14 -22.52 -5.24
C ALA A 316 -35.84 -22.64 -6.04
N LYS A 317 -35.83 -22.09 -7.26
CA LYS A 317 -34.70 -22.17 -8.18
C LYS A 317 -34.58 -20.92 -9.06
N TYR A 318 -33.37 -20.64 -9.55
CA TYR A 318 -33.16 -19.56 -10.51
C TYR A 318 -33.58 -19.96 -11.93
N SER A 319 -34.45 -19.19 -12.58
CA SER A 319 -34.92 -19.46 -13.93
C SER A 319 -33.82 -19.49 -15.01
N CYS A 320 -32.69 -18.82 -14.77
CA CYS A 320 -31.59 -18.73 -15.74
C CYS A 320 -30.69 -19.97 -15.83
N CYS A 321 -30.68 -20.85 -14.82
CA CYS A 321 -29.80 -22.02 -14.77
C CYS A 321 -30.36 -23.22 -13.99
N SER A 322 -31.58 -23.13 -13.44
CA SER A 322 -32.22 -24.13 -12.59
C SER A 322 -31.44 -24.51 -11.31
N ALA A 323 -30.45 -23.72 -10.90
CA ALA A 323 -29.80 -23.88 -9.60
C ALA A 323 -30.82 -23.65 -8.47
N ARG A 324 -30.89 -24.57 -7.51
CA ARG A 324 -31.77 -24.46 -6.34
C ARG A 324 -31.27 -23.38 -5.39
N ILE A 325 -32.21 -22.73 -4.73
CA ILE A 325 -31.99 -21.73 -3.70
C ILE A 325 -32.28 -22.40 -2.36
N PHE A 326 -31.26 -22.52 -1.53
CA PHE A 326 -31.45 -22.96 -0.15
C PHE A 326 -31.80 -21.73 0.69
N SER A 327 -32.64 -21.87 1.73
CA SER A 327 -33.10 -20.71 2.54
C SER A 327 -31.99 -20.02 3.36
N ALA A 328 -30.78 -20.58 3.31
CA ALA A 328 -29.52 -20.07 3.85
C ALA A 328 -28.70 -19.23 2.82
N ASP A 329 -29.18 -19.12 1.57
CA ASP A 329 -28.31 -19.03 0.40
C ASP A 329 -28.66 -17.88 -0.55
N GLU A 330 -29.39 -16.86 -0.07
CA GLU A 330 -29.67 -15.61 -0.81
C GLU A 330 -28.38 -14.86 -1.23
N ILE A 331 -27.22 -15.29 -0.72
CA ILE A 331 -25.93 -14.60 -0.82
C ILE A 331 -24.81 -15.48 -1.42
N SER A 332 -24.84 -16.81 -1.33
CA SER A 332 -23.64 -17.66 -1.50
C SER A 332 -23.67 -18.72 -2.61
N THR A 333 -24.74 -18.87 -3.38
CA THR A 333 -24.66 -19.63 -4.65
C THR A 333 -23.83 -18.83 -5.66
N ARG A 334 -22.74 -19.42 -6.20
CA ARG A 334 -21.97 -18.79 -7.29
C ARG A 334 -22.91 -18.52 -8.47
N GLY A 335 -23.08 -17.25 -8.79
CA GLY A 335 -23.91 -16.81 -9.90
C GLY A 335 -23.53 -17.46 -11.22
N CYS A 336 -24.54 -17.81 -12.03
CA CYS A 336 -24.32 -18.52 -13.29
C CYS A 336 -23.82 -17.63 -14.44
N ARG A 337 -23.66 -16.32 -14.22
CA ARG A 337 -22.99 -15.38 -15.12
C ARG A 337 -22.07 -14.48 -14.33
N THR A 338 -21.02 -13.98 -14.97
CA THR A 338 -20.12 -12.96 -14.43
C THR A 338 -20.36 -11.61 -15.12
N THR A 339 -20.08 -10.53 -14.39
CA THR A 339 -20.03 -9.14 -14.88
C THR A 339 -19.04 -8.34 -14.03
N ALA A 340 -18.84 -7.06 -14.32
CA ALA A 340 -18.15 -6.18 -13.38
C ALA A 340 -19.06 -5.84 -12.19
N HIS A 341 -18.51 -5.80 -10.98
CA HIS A 341 -19.17 -5.25 -9.81
C HIS A 341 -19.50 -3.78 -10.07
N VAL A 342 -20.72 -3.37 -9.72
CA VAL A 342 -21.19 -1.99 -9.84
C VAL A 342 -21.25 -1.40 -8.43
N PRO A 343 -20.34 -0.49 -8.05
CA PRO A 343 -20.36 0.12 -6.73
C PRO A 343 -21.69 0.85 -6.47
N VAL A 344 -22.29 0.59 -5.30
CA VAL A 344 -23.40 1.42 -4.80
C VAL A 344 -22.82 2.77 -4.38
N GLN A 345 -23.18 3.82 -5.11
CA GLN A 345 -22.97 5.19 -4.64
C GLN A 345 -23.86 5.41 -3.41
N SER A 346 -23.23 5.64 -2.26
CA SER A 346 -23.93 5.98 -1.02
C SER A 346 -23.28 7.23 -0.43
N ASP A 347 -24.09 8.27 -0.21
CA ASP A 347 -23.63 9.62 0.17
C ASP A 347 -22.95 9.72 1.55
N LYS A 348 -22.74 8.59 2.23
CA LYS A 348 -22.26 8.53 3.63
C LYS A 348 -20.80 8.10 3.79
N HIS A 349 -20.10 7.77 2.70
CA HIS A 349 -18.65 7.49 2.72
C HIS A 349 -17.94 8.30 1.63
N ALA A 350 -17.23 9.36 2.03
CA ALA A 350 -16.48 10.24 1.12
C ALA A 350 -15.43 9.50 0.27
N ASP A 351 -14.92 8.35 0.75
CA ASP A 351 -14.04 7.45 -0.01
C ASP A 351 -14.59 7.06 -1.39
N VAL A 352 -15.92 6.83 -1.52
CA VAL A 352 -16.50 6.22 -2.73
C VAL A 352 -16.40 7.15 -3.95
N ASN A 353 -16.64 8.45 -3.77
CA ASN A 353 -16.43 9.43 -4.83
C ASN A 353 -14.94 9.65 -5.12
N SER A 354 -14.07 9.51 -4.11
CA SER A 354 -12.63 9.69 -4.29
C SER A 354 -11.98 8.64 -5.20
N PHE A 355 -12.45 7.39 -5.19
CA PHE A 355 -11.88 6.33 -6.05
C PHE A 355 -12.59 6.14 -7.39
N GLY A 356 -13.77 6.74 -7.60
CA GLY A 356 -14.49 6.66 -8.88
C GLY A 356 -13.65 7.16 -10.06
N ASN A 357 -12.99 8.31 -9.88
CA ASN A 357 -12.09 8.88 -10.88
C ASN A 357 -10.87 7.97 -11.12
N VAL A 358 -10.30 7.41 -10.04
CA VAL A 358 -9.11 6.55 -10.07
C VAL A 358 -9.38 5.25 -10.85
N ILE A 359 -10.57 4.67 -10.70
CA ILE A 359 -11.02 3.48 -11.43
C ILE A 359 -11.04 3.68 -12.95
N THR A 360 -11.13 4.91 -13.44
CA THR A 360 -11.12 5.24 -14.88
C THR A 360 -9.72 5.45 -15.46
N LEU A 361 -8.65 5.39 -14.65
CA LEU A 361 -7.28 5.66 -15.12
C LEU A 361 -6.81 4.62 -16.16
N PRO A 362 -6.26 5.06 -17.31
CA PRO A 362 -5.81 4.16 -18.38
C PRO A 362 -4.77 3.15 -17.91
N ASN A 363 -4.92 1.88 -18.30
CA ASN A 363 -4.02 0.76 -17.96
C ASN A 363 -3.95 0.39 -16.46
N MET A 364 -4.69 1.05 -15.55
CA MET A 364 -4.70 0.69 -14.12
C MET A 364 -5.16 -0.76 -13.92
N TRP A 365 -6.22 -1.15 -14.63
CA TRP A 365 -6.80 -2.48 -14.53
C TRP A 365 -5.91 -3.57 -15.13
N GLU A 366 -5.21 -3.29 -16.22
CA GLU A 366 -4.23 -4.21 -16.80
C GLU A 366 -3.08 -4.43 -15.83
N GLN A 367 -2.58 -3.36 -15.20
CA GLN A 367 -1.53 -3.40 -14.19
C GLN A 367 -1.92 -4.25 -12.96
N ILE A 368 -3.12 -4.07 -12.40
CA ILE A 368 -3.63 -4.88 -11.29
C ILE A 368 -3.66 -6.37 -11.67
N ARG A 369 -4.21 -6.71 -12.85
CA ARG A 369 -4.31 -8.12 -13.32
C ARG A 369 -2.95 -8.76 -13.58
N SER A 370 -1.96 -8.00 -14.04
CA SER A 370 -0.59 -8.51 -14.21
C SER A 370 0.04 -8.90 -12.87
N CYS A 371 -0.10 -8.06 -11.84
CA CYS A 371 0.36 -8.40 -10.49
C CYS A 371 -0.41 -9.59 -9.88
N GLU A 372 -1.72 -9.61 -10.03
CA GLU A 372 -2.59 -10.69 -9.56
C GLU A 372 -2.22 -12.05 -10.17
N LYS A 373 -1.92 -12.08 -11.48
CA LYS A 373 -1.49 -13.32 -12.16
C LYS A 373 -0.23 -13.91 -11.53
N ILE A 374 0.73 -13.07 -11.14
CA ILE A 374 1.98 -13.51 -10.49
C ILE A 374 1.71 -13.90 -9.03
N ALA A 375 0.87 -13.15 -8.31
CA ALA A 375 0.48 -13.50 -6.94
C ALA A 375 -0.21 -14.88 -6.85
N ARG A 376 -1.12 -15.18 -7.79
CA ARG A 376 -1.74 -16.52 -7.93
C ARG A 376 -0.74 -17.59 -8.42
N ALA A 377 0.27 -17.23 -9.24
CA ALA A 377 1.32 -18.16 -9.66
C ALA A 377 2.32 -18.56 -8.55
N GLN A 378 2.38 -17.80 -7.44
CA GLN A 378 3.13 -18.14 -6.22
C GLN A 378 2.35 -19.05 -5.24
N GLY A 379 1.17 -19.51 -5.65
CA GLY A 379 0.46 -20.61 -5.02
C GLY A 379 1.14 -21.97 -5.27
N PRO A 380 0.85 -23.01 -4.46
CA PRO A 380 0.91 -24.36 -5.01
C PRO A 380 -0.02 -24.40 -6.23
N PRO A 381 0.28 -25.19 -7.28
CA PRO A 381 -0.56 -25.20 -8.48
C PRO A 381 -2.00 -25.47 -8.07
N SER A 382 -2.88 -24.51 -8.34
CA SER A 382 -4.32 -24.70 -8.20
C SER A 382 -4.67 -25.99 -8.91
N SER A 383 -5.48 -26.85 -8.28
CA SER A 383 -5.99 -28.08 -8.89
C SER A 383 -7.02 -27.77 -9.98
N GLY A 384 -6.54 -27.11 -11.03
CA GLY A 384 -7.22 -26.90 -12.28
C GLY A 384 -7.20 -28.18 -13.10
N ASP A 385 -8.38 -28.56 -13.57
CA ASP A 385 -8.58 -29.34 -14.78
C ASP A 385 -8.05 -30.79 -14.76
N ALA A 386 -8.32 -31.50 -13.66
CA ALA A 386 -8.81 -32.86 -13.81
C ALA A 386 -10.33 -32.83 -14.00
N SER A 387 -10.78 -33.18 -15.21
CA SER A 387 -12.20 -33.26 -15.62
C SER A 387 -13.09 -33.90 -14.56
N GLY A 388 -13.91 -33.08 -13.89
CA GLY A 388 -14.65 -33.56 -12.73
C GLY A 388 -15.38 -32.48 -11.96
N SER A 389 -16.18 -31.66 -12.65
CA SER A 389 -17.29 -30.97 -11.99
C SER A 389 -18.32 -32.03 -11.58
N GLY A 390 -17.99 -32.72 -10.49
CA GLY A 390 -18.94 -33.50 -9.73
C GLY A 390 -19.99 -32.53 -9.23
N ARG A 391 -21.06 -32.38 -10.01
CA ARG A 391 -22.33 -31.92 -9.46
C ARG A 391 -22.57 -32.81 -8.25
N VAL A 392 -22.47 -32.23 -7.05
CA VAL A 392 -23.20 -32.77 -5.91
C VAL A 392 -24.65 -32.61 -6.34
N ASP A 393 -25.20 -33.66 -6.94
CA ASP A 393 -26.59 -33.66 -7.35
C ASP A 393 -27.40 -33.65 -6.06
N VAL A 394 -27.84 -32.46 -5.62
CA VAL A 394 -28.56 -32.33 -4.36
C VAL A 394 -29.92 -33.05 -4.44
N ALA A 395 -30.41 -33.41 -5.63
CA ALA A 395 -31.53 -34.33 -5.78
C ALA A 395 -31.20 -35.78 -5.36
N SER A 396 -29.92 -36.19 -5.40
CA SER A 396 -29.46 -37.48 -4.85
C SER A 396 -29.30 -37.46 -3.32
N LEU A 397 -29.06 -36.27 -2.72
CA LEU A 397 -29.06 -36.09 -1.26
C LEU A 397 -30.48 -35.98 -0.67
N PHE A 398 -31.42 -35.43 -1.45
CA PHE A 398 -32.83 -35.31 -1.09
C PHE A 398 -33.74 -35.77 -2.24
N PRO A 399 -33.86 -37.10 -2.46
CA PRO A 399 -34.77 -37.63 -3.47
C PRO A 399 -36.24 -37.32 -3.10
N PRO A 400 -37.09 -36.96 -4.08
CA PRO A 400 -38.50 -36.69 -3.81
C PRO A 400 -39.21 -37.97 -3.32
N PRO A 401 -40.22 -37.85 -2.43
CA PRO A 401 -40.95 -38.99 -1.92
C PRO A 401 -41.69 -39.71 -3.05
N GLN A 402 -41.26 -40.92 -3.40
CA GLN A 402 -41.87 -41.68 -4.48
C GLN A 402 -43.28 -42.14 -4.11
N THR A 403 -44.23 -41.88 -5.01
CA THR A 403 -45.62 -42.33 -4.90
C THR A 403 -45.68 -43.85 -5.09
N LYS A 404 -45.95 -44.60 -4.01
CA LYS A 404 -46.19 -46.04 -4.08
C LYS A 404 -47.46 -46.32 -4.89
N LYS A 405 -47.37 -47.17 -5.92
CA LYS A 405 -48.50 -47.94 -6.46
C LYS A 405 -48.45 -49.40 -5.96
N PRO A 406 -49.59 -50.10 -5.86
CA PRO A 406 -49.68 -51.31 -5.04
C PRO A 406 -49.59 -52.63 -5.82
N GLY A 407 -49.11 -53.68 -5.14
CA GLY A 407 -49.74 -55.01 -5.22
C GLY A 407 -49.01 -56.16 -5.93
N GLY A 408 -48.36 -57.01 -5.13
CA GLY A 408 -48.40 -58.48 -5.30
C GLY A 408 -47.34 -59.17 -6.17
N PRO A 409 -47.09 -60.48 -5.96
CA PRO A 409 -47.01 -61.18 -4.67
C PRO A 409 -45.62 -61.82 -4.44
N VAL A 410 -45.36 -62.18 -3.19
CA VAL A 410 -44.10 -62.79 -2.73
C VAL A 410 -44.03 -64.27 -3.08
N VAL A 411 -42.86 -64.75 -3.53
CA VAL A 411 -42.45 -66.16 -3.42
C VAL A 411 -41.06 -66.20 -2.81
N GLU A 412 -40.93 -66.89 -1.69
CA GLU A 412 -39.65 -67.11 -1.00
C GLU A 412 -38.84 -68.22 -1.68
N ARG A 413 -37.52 -68.03 -1.80
CA ARG A 413 -36.55 -69.14 -1.68
C ARG A 413 -35.15 -68.64 -1.32
N GLU A 414 -34.71 -69.11 -0.15
CA GLU A 414 -33.37 -68.97 0.47
C GLU A 414 -32.34 -69.90 -0.23
N PRO A 415 -31.03 -69.83 0.06
CA PRO A 415 -30.06 -69.36 -0.93
C PRO A 415 -29.09 -70.42 -1.43
N SER A 416 -28.36 -70.12 -2.51
CA SER A 416 -27.18 -70.88 -2.93
C SER A 416 -25.99 -69.98 -3.22
N SER A 417 -24.88 -70.27 -2.56
CA SER A 417 -23.68 -69.45 -2.50
C SER A 417 -22.86 -69.48 -3.80
N ARG A 418 -22.58 -68.30 -4.37
CA ARG A 418 -21.32 -68.07 -5.10
C ARG A 418 -20.81 -66.65 -4.84
N LYS A 419 -19.61 -66.57 -4.26
CA LYS A 419 -18.92 -65.32 -3.90
C LYS A 419 -18.41 -64.60 -5.14
N LEU A 420 -18.60 -63.28 -5.18
CA LEU A 420 -17.68 -62.35 -5.84
C LEU A 420 -17.43 -61.17 -4.87
N ASN A 421 -16.16 -60.76 -4.76
CA ASN A 421 -15.69 -59.86 -3.71
C ASN A 421 -15.87 -58.38 -4.08
N VAL A 422 -16.42 -57.56 -3.17
CA VAL A 422 -16.05 -56.14 -3.03
C VAL A 422 -16.10 -55.78 -1.53
N ALA A 423 -15.05 -55.13 -1.02
CA ALA A 423 -14.97 -54.67 0.37
C ALA A 423 -15.68 -53.32 0.55
N GLY A 424 -16.35 -53.10 1.69
CA GLY A 424 -17.00 -51.81 1.97
C GLY A 424 -18.06 -51.77 3.07
N GLU A 425 -18.04 -52.65 4.07
CA GLU A 425 -18.94 -52.52 5.22
C GLU A 425 -18.51 -51.37 6.14
N GLY A 426 -19.34 -50.33 6.31
CA GLY A 426 -18.95 -49.24 7.21
C GLY A 426 -19.78 -47.95 7.29
N ASN A 427 -21.09 -47.90 6.94
CA ASN A 427 -21.89 -46.72 7.32
C ASN A 427 -23.44 -46.83 7.39
N SER A 428 -24.09 -47.88 6.87
CA SER A 428 -25.57 -47.85 6.71
C SER A 428 -26.37 -47.75 8.02
N ALA A 429 -25.79 -48.16 9.15
CA ALA A 429 -26.39 -48.03 10.47
C ALA A 429 -26.24 -46.61 11.06
N GLY A 430 -25.10 -45.95 10.82
CA GLY A 430 -24.88 -44.56 11.21
C GLY A 430 -25.81 -43.62 10.46
N TYR A 431 -25.88 -43.79 9.13
CA TYR A 431 -26.79 -43.04 8.25
C TYR A 431 -28.26 -43.15 8.69
N ARG A 432 -28.75 -44.37 8.97
CA ARG A 432 -30.13 -44.57 9.47
C ARG A 432 -30.40 -43.91 10.82
N LYS A 433 -29.43 -43.91 11.75
CA LYS A 433 -29.56 -43.19 13.03
C LYS A 433 -29.61 -41.68 12.80
N GLN A 434 -28.77 -41.14 11.92
CA GLN A 434 -28.71 -39.71 11.62
C GLN A 434 -29.98 -39.19 10.93
N CYS A 435 -30.54 -39.94 9.96
CA CYS A 435 -31.85 -39.61 9.39
C CYS A 435 -32.97 -39.59 10.44
N LYS A 436 -32.96 -40.51 11.41
CA LYS A 436 -33.96 -40.56 12.47
C LYS A 436 -33.84 -39.37 13.45
N VAL A 437 -32.62 -38.91 13.74
CA VAL A 437 -32.38 -37.68 14.51
C VAL A 437 -32.91 -36.45 13.77
N LEU A 438 -32.60 -36.31 12.48
CA LEU A 438 -33.09 -35.19 11.66
C LEU A 438 -34.62 -35.16 11.56
N GLN A 439 -35.28 -36.31 11.44
CA GLN A 439 -36.75 -36.41 11.45
C GLN A 439 -37.36 -35.98 12.78
N LEU A 440 -36.73 -36.30 13.91
CA LEU A 440 -37.17 -35.84 15.23
C LEU A 440 -36.98 -34.33 15.38
N GLN A 441 -35.81 -33.80 14.97
CA GLN A 441 -35.54 -32.36 15.00
C GLN A 441 -36.52 -31.54 14.15
N GLU A 442 -36.88 -32.02 12.95
CA GLU A 442 -37.85 -31.34 12.10
C GLU A 442 -39.27 -31.39 12.67
N ARG A 443 -39.68 -32.53 13.25
CA ARG A 443 -40.96 -32.66 13.97
C ARG A 443 -41.03 -31.68 15.15
N ASP A 444 -39.96 -31.58 15.93
CA ASP A 444 -39.89 -30.73 17.11
C ASP A 444 -39.81 -29.23 16.70
N ARG A 445 -39.17 -28.91 15.56
CA ARG A 445 -39.18 -27.57 14.93
C ARG A 445 -40.60 -27.14 14.54
N ILE A 446 -41.36 -28.02 13.89
CA ILE A 446 -42.76 -27.78 13.51
C ILE A 446 -43.64 -27.58 14.75
N TRP A 447 -43.44 -28.40 15.79
CA TRP A 447 -44.16 -28.30 17.06
C TRP A 447 -43.92 -26.95 17.77
N CYS A 448 -42.65 -26.52 17.86
CA CYS A 448 -42.30 -25.20 18.39
C CYS A 448 -42.92 -24.04 17.59
N GLN A 449 -42.99 -24.15 16.26
CA GLN A 449 -43.65 -23.13 15.41
C GLN A 449 -45.17 -23.08 15.62
N ASP A 450 -45.83 -24.22 15.85
CA ASP A 450 -47.26 -24.25 16.14
C ASP A 450 -47.56 -23.68 17.54
N ILE A 451 -46.73 -23.98 18.56
CA ILE A 451 -46.84 -23.36 19.89
C ILE A 451 -46.66 -21.84 19.79
N ALA A 452 -45.61 -21.36 19.11
CA ALA A 452 -45.38 -19.93 18.94
C ALA A 452 -46.58 -19.24 18.26
N ARG A 453 -47.18 -19.88 17.25
CA ARG A 453 -48.41 -19.41 16.60
C ARG A 453 -49.60 -19.37 17.55
N ARG A 454 -49.83 -20.42 18.36
CA ARG A 454 -50.91 -20.48 19.37
C ARG A 454 -50.74 -19.40 20.43
N LEU A 455 -49.53 -19.19 20.95
CA LEU A 455 -49.22 -18.14 21.93
C LEU A 455 -49.44 -16.74 21.36
N LEU A 456 -49.06 -16.49 20.10
CA LEU A 456 -49.35 -15.23 19.42
C LEU A 456 -50.85 -14.99 19.21
N LEU A 457 -51.63 -16.04 18.92
CA LEU A 457 -53.09 -15.95 18.81
C LEU A 457 -53.75 -15.73 20.17
N GLN A 458 -53.28 -16.38 21.24
CA GLN A 458 -53.73 -16.12 22.62
C GLN A 458 -53.40 -14.70 23.06
N ARG A 459 -52.18 -14.21 22.79
CA ARG A 459 -51.80 -12.82 23.08
C ARG A 459 -52.71 -11.84 22.35
N LYS A 460 -52.97 -12.04 21.05
CA LYS A 460 -53.91 -11.20 20.28
C LYS A 460 -55.31 -11.16 20.89
N LYS A 461 -55.83 -12.31 21.36
CA LYS A 461 -57.13 -12.42 22.06
C LYS A 461 -57.16 -11.83 23.47
N ALA A 462 -56.00 -11.64 24.11
CA ALA A 462 -55.89 -11.00 25.42
C ALA A 462 -55.65 -9.48 25.31
N THR A 463 -55.36 -8.97 24.10
CA THR A 463 -55.18 -7.55 23.79
C THR A 463 -56.33 -6.96 22.94
N SER A 464 -57.43 -7.70 22.83
CA SER A 464 -58.66 -7.35 22.12
C SER A 464 -59.85 -7.54 23.05
#